data_AF-A0A7W7VXW1-F1
#
_entry.id   AF-A0A7W7VXW1-F1
#
_cell.length_a   1.000
_cell.length_b   1.000
_cell.length_c   1.000
_cell.angle_alpha   90.00
_cell.angle_beta   90.00
_cell.angle_gamma   90.00
#
_symmetry.space_group_name_H-M   'P 1'
#
loop_
_entity.id
_entity.type
_entity.pdbx_description
1 polymer ?
#
loop_
_entity_poly.entity_id
_entity_poly.type
_entity_poly.pdbx_seq_one_letter_code
_entity_poly.pdbx_strand_id
1 'polypeptide(L)'
;MSRDGSSSGPRQLIASLLTRPTESQSGQPALPVPEASAAEVIATAQRITRLGPSAEPCSPTPQPDLLRLATALVVDEHPSASSWSAADRGALSAWVAVLIERRGEDGVQHLIRALNRV
;
A
#
# COMPACT_ATOMS: atom_id res chain seq x y z
N MET A 1 52.73 -12.99 -22.41
CA MET A 1 51.39 -13.54 -22.15
C MET A 1 50.95 -13.08 -20.77
N SER A 2 50.14 -12.02 -20.67
CA SER A 2 49.45 -11.65 -19.43
C SER A 2 48.02 -11.29 -19.79
N ARG A 3 47.09 -12.00 -19.16
CA ARG A 3 45.65 -11.95 -19.41
C ARG A 3 45.10 -10.67 -18.80
N ASP A 4 44.68 -9.73 -19.64
CA ASP A 4 43.82 -8.64 -19.20
C ASP A 4 42.46 -9.22 -18.81
N GLY A 5 42.19 -9.18 -17.51
CA GLY A 5 40.92 -9.58 -16.90
C GLY A 5 39.82 -8.64 -17.35
N SER A 6 39.15 -9.00 -18.44
CA SER A 6 37.91 -8.37 -18.89
C SER A 6 36.81 -8.59 -17.84
N SER A 7 36.65 -7.66 -16.89
CA SER A 7 35.50 -7.57 -16.00
C SER A 7 34.25 -7.03 -16.73
N SER A 8 34.01 -7.49 -17.96
CA SER A 8 32.91 -7.01 -18.81
C SER A 8 31.55 -7.61 -18.42
N GLY A 9 31.54 -8.73 -17.69
CA GLY A 9 30.32 -9.45 -17.31
C GLY A 9 29.27 -8.60 -16.58
N PRO A 10 29.58 -7.95 -15.43
CA PRO A 10 28.56 -7.23 -14.67
C PRO A 10 28.07 -5.97 -15.38
N ARG A 11 28.96 -5.23 -16.08
CA ARG A 11 28.56 -4.04 -16.83
C ARG A 11 27.70 -4.38 -18.05
N GLN A 12 28.00 -5.47 -18.76
CA GLN A 12 27.14 -5.95 -19.86
C GLN A 12 25.79 -6.43 -19.35
N LEU A 13 25.74 -7.13 -18.22
CA LEU A 13 24.47 -7.56 -17.62
C LEU A 13 23.58 -6.37 -17.24
N ILE A 14 24.15 -5.33 -16.61
CA ILE A 14 23.41 -4.11 -16.27
C ILE A 14 22.96 -3.38 -17.54
N ALA A 15 23.83 -3.24 -18.54
CA ALA A 15 23.48 -2.61 -19.81
C ALA A 15 22.35 -3.38 -20.53
N SER A 16 22.38 -4.72 -20.52
CA SER A 16 21.32 -5.56 -21.09
C SER A 16 20.00 -5.45 -20.32
N LEU A 17 20.05 -5.28 -18.99
CA LEU A 17 18.86 -5.04 -18.16
C LEU A 17 18.25 -3.66 -18.42
N LEU A 18 19.07 -2.63 -18.60
CA LEU A 18 18.62 -1.26 -18.91
C LEU A 18 18.12 -1.11 -20.36
N THR A 19 18.58 -1.97 -21.27
CA THR A 19 18.15 -1.97 -22.68
C THR A 19 16.88 -2.80 -22.88
N ARG A 20 16.56 -3.71 -21.95
CA ARG A 20 15.25 -4.35 -21.95
C ARG A 20 14.21 -3.26 -21.69
N PRO A 21 13.23 -3.07 -22.58
CA PRO A 21 12.10 -2.24 -22.23
C PRO A 21 11.50 -2.85 -20.97
N THR A 22 11.56 -2.10 -19.86
CA THR A 22 10.77 -2.41 -18.68
C THR A 22 9.35 -2.33 -19.19
N GLU A 23 8.76 -3.47 -19.52
CA GLU A 23 7.33 -3.55 -19.71
C GLU A 23 6.79 -2.99 -18.41
N SER A 24 6.22 -1.79 -18.48
CA SER A 24 5.37 -1.27 -17.41
C SER A 24 4.26 -2.29 -17.31
N GLN A 25 4.49 -3.33 -16.52
CA GLN A 25 3.42 -4.11 -15.97
C GLN A 25 2.64 -3.08 -15.17
N SER A 26 1.56 -2.57 -15.77
CA SER A 26 0.38 -2.20 -15.01
C SER A 26 0.00 -3.47 -14.25
N GLY A 27 0.68 -3.68 -13.12
CA GLY A 27 0.45 -4.83 -12.28
C GLY A 27 -0.97 -4.66 -11.82
N GLN A 28 -1.86 -5.52 -12.30
CA GLN A 28 -3.13 -5.70 -11.61
C GLN A 28 -2.75 -5.97 -10.15
N PRO A 29 -3.32 -5.22 -9.19
CA PRO A 29 -3.13 -5.52 -7.78
C PRO A 29 -3.34 -7.03 -7.59
N ALA A 30 -2.43 -7.68 -6.87
CA ALA A 30 -2.50 -9.13 -6.66
C ALA A 30 -3.83 -9.57 -6.03
N LEU A 31 -4.56 -8.62 -5.43
CA LEU A 31 -5.94 -8.74 -4.98
C LEU A 31 -6.77 -7.56 -5.50
N PRO A 32 -7.92 -7.81 -6.16
CA PRO A 32 -8.82 -6.73 -6.54
C PRO A 32 -9.33 -6.00 -5.29
N VAL A 33 -9.43 -4.68 -5.36
CA VAL A 33 -10.10 -3.88 -4.32
C VAL A 33 -11.58 -3.80 -4.69
N PRO A 34 -12.51 -4.34 -3.88
CA PRO A 34 -13.92 -4.26 -4.19
C PRO A 34 -14.44 -2.82 -4.03
N GLU A 35 -15.50 -2.48 -4.76
CA GLU A 35 -16.25 -1.26 -4.45
C GLU A 35 -16.89 -1.38 -3.06
N ALA A 36 -16.76 -0.34 -2.24
CA ALA A 36 -17.24 -0.33 -0.87
C ALA A 36 -17.56 1.09 -0.40
N SER A 37 -18.53 1.21 0.51
CA SER A 37 -18.82 2.49 1.15
C SER A 37 -17.67 2.91 2.06
N ALA A 38 -17.43 4.22 2.22
CA ALA A 38 -16.38 4.69 3.10
C ALA A 38 -16.53 4.18 4.55
N ALA A 39 -17.77 4.15 5.05
CA ALA A 39 -18.09 3.64 6.38
C ALA A 39 -17.64 2.18 6.57
N GLU A 40 -17.82 1.35 5.55
CA GLU A 40 -17.43 -0.06 5.58
C GLU A 40 -15.90 -0.23 5.57
N VAL A 41 -15.20 0.53 4.72
CA VAL A 41 -13.74 0.52 4.67
C VAL A 41 -13.15 1.01 5.99
N ILE A 42 -13.69 2.10 6.54
CA ILE A 42 -13.28 2.65 7.85
C ILE A 42 -13.54 1.62 8.97
N ALA A 43 -14.73 1.02 9.02
CA ALA A 43 -15.06 0.02 10.03
C ALA A 43 -14.13 -1.21 9.94
N THR A 44 -13.80 -1.64 8.73
CA THR A 44 -12.88 -2.75 8.49
C THR A 44 -11.45 -2.41 8.92
N ALA A 45 -10.94 -1.22 8.55
CA ALA A 45 -9.63 -0.75 8.98
C ALA A 45 -9.53 -0.63 10.51
N GLN A 46 -10.56 -0.09 11.17
CA GLN A 46 -10.66 -0.03 12.63
C GLN A 46 -10.60 -1.41 13.28
N ARG A 47 -11.35 -2.37 12.74
CA ARG A 47 -11.37 -3.76 13.23
C ARG A 47 -9.97 -4.38 13.18
N ILE A 48 -9.27 -4.22 12.06
CA ILE A 48 -7.92 -4.78 11.87
C ILE A 48 -6.91 -4.13 12.81
N THR A 49 -6.98 -2.81 13.00
CA THR A 49 -6.09 -2.08 13.92
C THR A 49 -6.23 -2.59 15.37
N ARG A 50 -7.42 -2.98 15.79
CA ARG A 50 -7.69 -3.53 17.14
C ARG A 50 -7.22 -4.97 17.33
N LEU A 51 -7.08 -5.75 16.25
CA LEU A 51 -6.66 -7.16 16.29
C LEU A 51 -5.13 -7.35 16.45
N GLY A 52 -4.39 -6.33 16.89
CA GLY A 52 -2.93 -6.38 17.07
C GLY A 52 -2.52 -6.69 18.51
N PRO A 53 -1.24 -7.07 18.74
CA PRO A 53 -0.71 -7.37 20.09
C PRO A 53 -0.72 -6.16 21.03
N SER A 54 -0.86 -4.95 20.49
CA SER A 54 -1.05 -3.72 21.25
C SER A 54 -2.52 -3.30 21.18
N ALA A 55 -3.30 -3.76 22.16
CA ALA A 55 -4.72 -3.45 22.36
C ALA A 55 -4.94 -2.08 23.07
N GLU A 56 -3.91 -1.23 23.08
CA GLU A 56 -4.01 0.14 23.58
C GLU A 56 -5.11 0.90 22.81
N PRO A 57 -5.91 1.75 23.47
CA PRO A 57 -6.90 2.61 22.82
C PRO A 57 -6.20 3.49 21.77
N CYS A 58 -6.32 3.09 20.51
CA CYS A 58 -5.62 3.76 19.43
C CYS A 58 -6.50 4.92 18.92
N SER A 59 -6.23 6.13 19.39
CA SER A 59 -6.58 7.33 18.62
C SER A 59 -5.63 7.40 17.43
N PRO A 60 -6.13 7.55 16.19
CA PRO A 60 -5.26 7.65 15.03
C PRO A 60 -4.60 9.05 15.05
N THR A 61 -3.41 9.11 15.63
CA THR A 61 -2.50 10.25 15.49
C THR A 61 -1.27 9.84 14.66
N PRO A 62 -1.47 9.40 13.39
CA PRO A 62 -0.39 8.90 12.56
C PRO A 62 0.61 10.00 12.18
N GLN A 63 1.84 9.58 11.86
CA GLN A 63 2.85 10.50 11.36
C GLN A 63 2.40 11.19 10.06
N PRO A 64 2.70 12.49 9.86
CA PRO A 64 2.27 13.25 8.68
C PRO A 64 2.68 12.63 7.33
N ASP A 65 3.82 11.95 7.28
CA ASP A 65 4.30 11.28 6.08
C ASP A 65 3.47 10.04 5.75
N LEU A 66 3.08 9.27 6.78
CA LEU A 66 2.22 8.10 6.62
C LEU A 66 0.80 8.50 6.22
N LEU A 67 0.29 9.65 6.69
CA LEU A 67 -0.99 10.19 6.22
C LEU A 67 -0.97 10.50 4.73
N ARG A 68 0.08 11.16 4.25
CA ARG A 68 0.25 11.47 2.83
C ARG A 68 0.33 10.19 1.99
N LEU A 69 1.09 9.21 2.46
CA LEU A 69 1.25 7.92 1.80
C LEU A 69 -0.06 7.13 1.78
N ALA A 70 -0.77 7.04 2.90
CA ALA A 70 -2.08 6.40 3.00
C ALA A 70 -3.12 7.05 2.08
N THR A 71 -3.09 8.37 1.98
CA THR A 71 -3.98 9.12 1.09
C THR A 71 -3.70 8.77 -0.37
N ALA A 72 -2.45 8.95 -0.81
CA ALA A 72 -2.06 8.79 -2.20
C ALA A 72 -2.11 7.34 -2.71
N LEU A 73 -1.82 6.34 -1.86
CA LEU A 73 -1.69 4.95 -2.30
C LEU A 73 -2.92 4.08 -2.04
N VAL A 74 -3.81 4.52 -1.16
CA VAL A 74 -4.96 3.69 -0.73
C VAL A 74 -6.28 4.44 -0.88
N VAL A 75 -6.37 5.65 -0.35
CA VAL A 75 -7.64 6.40 -0.35
C VAL A 75 -7.98 6.90 -1.74
N ASP A 76 -7.05 7.58 -2.41
CA ASP A 76 -7.29 8.17 -3.73
C ASP A 76 -7.40 7.11 -4.84
N GLU A 77 -6.72 5.97 -4.65
CA GLU A 77 -6.73 4.84 -5.60
C GLU A 77 -7.94 3.90 -5.42
N HIS A 78 -8.76 4.10 -4.37
CA HIS A 78 -9.91 3.22 -4.14
C HIS A 78 -10.97 3.38 -5.24
N PRO A 79 -11.58 2.30 -5.77
CA PRO A 79 -12.57 2.39 -6.85
C PRO A 79 -13.75 3.33 -6.54
N SER A 80 -14.19 3.32 -5.29
CA SER A 80 -15.29 4.17 -4.80
C SER A 80 -14.86 5.56 -4.32
N ALA A 81 -13.57 5.92 -4.43
CA ALA A 81 -13.02 7.15 -3.82
C ALA A 81 -13.79 8.40 -4.22
N SER A 82 -14.21 8.52 -5.48
CA SER A 82 -14.95 9.66 -6.03
C SER A 82 -16.29 9.94 -5.34
N SER A 83 -16.89 8.92 -4.71
CA SER A 83 -18.17 9.01 -3.99
C SER A 83 -18.04 9.42 -2.52
N TRP A 84 -16.82 9.45 -1.99
CA TRP A 84 -16.57 9.68 -0.57
C TRP A 84 -16.41 11.16 -0.23
N SER A 85 -16.88 11.55 0.96
CA SER A 85 -16.69 12.91 1.45
C SER A 85 -15.23 13.17 1.86
N ALA A 86 -14.85 14.45 1.96
CA ALA A 86 -13.53 14.83 2.47
C ALA A 86 -13.30 14.34 3.92
N ALA A 87 -14.34 14.34 4.75
CA ALA A 87 -14.28 13.84 6.11
C ALA A 87 -14.02 12.33 6.15
N ASP A 88 -14.68 11.57 5.27
CA ASP A 88 -14.49 10.13 5.15
C ASP A 88 -13.08 9.78 4.67
N ARG A 89 -12.58 10.50 3.64
CA ARG A 89 -11.21 10.34 3.14
C ARG A 89 -10.17 10.63 4.22
N GLY A 90 -10.38 11.67 5.02
CA GLY A 90 -9.52 12.01 6.15
C GLY A 90 -9.55 10.98 7.28
N ALA A 91 -10.74 10.47 7.62
CA ALA A 91 -10.87 9.42 8.62
C ALA A 91 -10.20 8.12 8.14
N LEU A 92 -10.42 7.74 6.89
CA LEU A 92 -9.84 6.54 6.31
C LEU A 92 -8.32 6.64 6.21
N SER A 93 -7.77 7.76 5.72
CA SER A 93 -6.32 7.95 5.64
C SER A 93 -5.66 7.84 7.02
N ALA A 94 -6.31 8.35 8.07
CA ALA A 94 -5.83 8.24 9.43
C ALA A 94 -5.76 6.77 9.91
N TRP A 95 -6.79 5.97 9.65
CA TRP A 95 -6.81 4.54 10.01
C TRP A 95 -5.83 3.70 9.17
N VAL A 96 -5.72 3.97 7.87
CA VAL A 96 -4.78 3.28 6.99
C VAL A 96 -3.34 3.63 7.36
N ALA A 97 -3.05 4.89 7.70
CA ALA A 97 -1.72 5.27 8.17
C ALA A 97 -1.32 4.53 9.46
N VAL A 98 -2.24 4.31 10.39
CA VAL A 98 -2.00 3.47 11.57
C VAL A 98 -1.76 2.01 11.20
N LEU A 99 -2.47 1.47 10.20
CA LEU A 99 -2.22 0.11 9.70
C LEU A 99 -0.82 -0.03 9.12
N ILE A 100 -0.39 0.96 8.32
CA ILE A 100 0.96 1.00 7.74
C ILE A 100 2.02 1.16 8.83
N GLU A 101 1.79 2.01 9.82
CA GLU A 101 2.70 2.19 10.95
C GLU A 101 2.91 0.88 11.74
N ARG A 102 1.83 0.14 12.00
CA ARG A 102 1.88 -1.06 12.85
C ARG A 102 2.28 -2.33 12.12
N ARG A 103 1.99 -2.42 10.81
CA ARG A 103 2.08 -3.67 10.04
C ARG A 103 2.69 -3.50 8.66
N GLY A 104 3.08 -2.29 8.26
CA GLY A 104 3.57 -2.00 6.92
C GLY A 104 2.55 -2.37 5.84
N GLU A 105 3.04 -2.91 4.73
CA GLU A 105 2.23 -3.38 3.60
C GLU A 105 1.25 -4.50 4.00
N ASP A 106 1.63 -5.38 4.92
CA ASP A 106 0.78 -6.49 5.38
C ASP A 106 -0.53 -5.98 5.99
N GLY A 107 -0.52 -4.79 6.60
CA GLY A 107 -1.73 -4.13 7.11
C GLY A 107 -2.72 -3.81 6.00
N VAL A 108 -2.24 -3.27 4.88
CA VAL A 108 -3.05 -2.91 3.71
C VAL A 108 -3.55 -4.17 2.99
N GLN A 109 -2.70 -5.18 2.84
CA GLN A 109 -3.09 -6.47 2.26
C GLN A 109 -4.18 -7.16 3.11
N HIS A 110 -4.09 -7.09 4.44
CA HIS A 110 -5.13 -7.61 5.32
C HIS A 110 -6.46 -6.86 5.14
N LEU A 111 -6.42 -5.53 4.99
CA LEU A 111 -7.60 -4.71 4.71
C LEU A 111 -8.29 -5.15 3.42
N ILE A 112 -7.54 -5.26 2.33
CA ILE A 112 -8.08 -5.69 1.03
C ILE A 112 -8.69 -7.09 1.13
N ARG A 113 -8.00 -8.05 1.78
CA ARG A 113 -8.55 -9.40 2.00
C ARG A 113 -9.81 -9.40 2.84
N ALA A 114 -9.93 -8.51 3.82
CA ALA A 114 -11.11 -8.41 4.67
C ALA A 114 -12.30 -7.85 3.90
N LEU A 115 -12.10 -6.84 3.05
CA LEU A 115 -13.15 -6.27 2.19
C LEU A 115 -13.66 -7.28 1.15
N ASN A 116 -12.78 -8.11 0.60
CA ASN A 116 -13.18 -9.17 -0.34
C ASN A 116 -13.97 -10.33 0.31
N ARG A 117 -14.18 -10.31 1.63
CA ARG A 117 -14.95 -11.33 2.37
C ARG A 117 -16.29 -10.82 2.88
N VAL A 118 -16.59 -9.54 2.67
CA VAL A 118 -17.88 -8.92 2.98
C VAL A 118 -18.86 -9.23 1.85
#